data_AF-A0A3D5F711-F1
#
_entry.id   AF-A0A3D5F711-F1
#
_cell.length_a   1.000
_cell.length_b   1.000
_cell.length_c   1.000
_cell.angle_alpha   90.00
_cell.angle_beta   90.00
_cell.angle_gamma   90.00
#
_symmetry.space_group_name_H-M   'P 1'
#
loop_
_entity.id
_entity.type
_entity.pdbx_description
1 polymer ?
#
loop_
_entity_poly.entity_id
_entity_poly.type
_entity_poly.pdbx_seq_one_letter_code
_entity_poly.pdbx_strand_id
1 'polypeptide(L)'
;LAQYGFDYLVPHLSFSAVASQLHIGFGAFSILLALAIMASSKRLRNAQERSQLTVADKNWLAVISFVGGIITAYLSVGIGELVAVYLIVRRFDVTLAIAAAVIISAVTVWGAVGYGAWVTGAVNWYVVLFAGAGAVIGGRLARYVVLFFSPRQVKLFFALWVLLLGILSIV
;
A
#
# COMPACT_ATOMS: atom_id res chain seq x y z
N LEU A 1 -8.74 8.64 -17.44
CA LEU A 1 -9.27 9.94 -16.95
C LEU A 1 -8.20 10.89 -16.38
N ALA A 2 -6.91 10.50 -16.30
CA ALA A 2 -5.83 11.38 -15.85
C ALA A 2 -5.03 12.02 -17.00
N GLN A 3 -5.64 12.25 -18.17
CA GLN A 3 -4.94 12.69 -19.39
C GLN A 3 -5.27 14.14 -19.82
N TYR A 4 -6.08 14.89 -19.07
CA TYR A 4 -6.58 16.20 -19.54
C TYR A 4 -6.37 17.38 -18.58
N GLY A 5 -5.65 17.22 -17.47
CA GLY A 5 -5.59 18.26 -16.43
C GLY A 5 -4.25 18.95 -16.20
N PHE A 6 -3.12 18.29 -16.49
CA PHE A 6 -1.82 18.71 -15.94
C PHE A 6 -0.81 19.26 -16.98
N ASP A 7 -1.11 19.18 -18.28
CA ASP A 7 -0.17 19.57 -19.33
C ASP A 7 0.01 21.10 -19.49
N TYR A 8 -0.83 21.91 -18.86
CA TYR A 8 -0.81 23.36 -19.04
C TYR A 8 -0.05 24.14 -17.95
N LEU A 9 0.33 23.49 -16.84
CA LEU A 9 0.88 24.20 -15.67
C LEU A 9 2.39 24.04 -15.47
N VAL A 10 3.02 23.01 -16.04
CA VAL A 10 4.48 22.81 -15.87
C VAL A 10 5.11 22.22 -17.13
N PRO A 11 5.50 23.04 -18.13
CA PRO A 11 6.08 22.57 -19.40
C PRO A 11 7.46 21.90 -19.23
N HIS A 12 8.03 21.93 -18.02
CA HIS A 12 9.39 21.48 -17.72
C HIS A 12 9.44 20.18 -16.89
N LEU A 13 8.30 19.69 -16.41
CA LEU A 13 8.21 18.37 -15.77
C LEU A 13 7.66 17.40 -16.81
N SER A 14 8.56 16.87 -17.64
CA SER A 14 8.25 15.83 -18.60
C SER A 14 7.68 14.60 -17.87
N PHE A 15 6.35 14.53 -17.81
CA PHE A 15 5.59 13.39 -17.26
C PHE A 15 6.03 12.04 -17.86
N SER A 16 6.53 12.06 -19.10
CA SER A 16 7.10 10.89 -19.79
C SER A 16 8.40 10.35 -19.15
N ALA A 17 9.24 11.22 -18.56
CA ALA A 17 10.45 10.81 -17.85
C ALA A 17 10.15 10.30 -16.43
N VAL A 18 9.08 10.83 -15.80
CA VAL A 18 8.60 10.34 -14.50
C VAL A 18 7.97 8.95 -14.65
N ALA A 19 7.20 8.71 -15.72
CA ALA A 19 6.57 7.42 -15.99
C ALA A 19 7.58 6.30 -16.29
N SER A 20 8.67 6.58 -17.02
CA SER A 20 9.70 5.57 -17.32
C SER A 20 10.54 5.18 -16.11
N GLN A 21 10.81 6.10 -15.19
CA GLN A 21 11.52 5.86 -13.92
C GLN A 21 10.62 5.30 -12.81
N LEU A 22 9.31 5.29 -13.04
CA LEU A 22 8.29 4.92 -12.06
C LEU A 22 8.37 3.44 -11.67
N HIS A 23 8.59 2.59 -12.68
CA HIS A 23 8.72 1.14 -12.53
C HIS A 23 9.96 0.78 -11.69
N ILE A 24 11.06 1.53 -11.85
CA ILE A 24 12.28 1.35 -11.05
C ILE A 24 12.03 1.77 -9.58
N GLY A 25 11.31 2.87 -9.36
CA GLY A 25 10.93 3.33 -8.02
C GLY A 25 10.02 2.34 -7.28
N PHE A 26 9.02 1.79 -7.97
CA PHE A 26 8.16 0.74 -7.41
C PHE A 26 8.95 -0.53 -7.09
N GLY A 27 9.85 -0.94 -7.97
CA GLY A 27 10.69 -2.10 -7.76
C GLY A 27 11.60 -1.99 -6.54
N ALA A 28 12.31 -0.86 -6.42
CA ALA A 28 13.16 -0.57 -5.27
C ALA A 28 12.36 -0.52 -3.97
N PHE A 29 11.16 0.06 -4.00
CA PHE A 29 10.26 0.12 -2.85
C PHE A 29 9.80 -1.27 -2.39
N SER A 30 9.35 -2.12 -3.31
CA SER A 30 8.94 -3.51 -3.02
C SER A 30 10.10 -4.33 -2.44
N ILE A 31 11.31 -4.20 -2.99
CA ILE A 31 12.49 -4.91 -2.47
C ILE A 31 12.79 -4.47 -1.03
N LEU A 32 12.74 -3.17 -0.74
CA LEU A 32 12.97 -2.64 0.60
C LEU A 32 11.92 -3.15 1.60
N LEU A 33 10.64 -3.19 1.19
CA LEU A 33 9.55 -3.76 1.98
C LEU A 33 9.79 -5.24 2.29
N ALA A 34 10.14 -6.04 1.28
CA ALA A 34 10.41 -7.46 1.45
C ALA A 34 11.59 -7.72 2.41
N LEU A 35 12.69 -6.97 2.26
CA LEU A 35 13.83 -7.04 3.17
C LEU A 35 13.45 -6.67 4.60
N ALA A 36 12.60 -5.64 4.79
CA ALA A 36 12.11 -5.25 6.11
C ALA A 36 11.28 -6.36 6.78
N ILE A 37 10.40 -7.04 6.02
CA ILE A 37 9.61 -8.19 6.52
C ILE A 37 10.54 -9.35 6.89
N MET A 38 11.51 -9.69 6.02
CA MET A 38 12.49 -10.76 6.28
C MET A 38 13.38 -10.47 7.48
N ALA A 39 13.85 -9.23 7.63
CA ALA A 39 14.68 -8.80 8.76
C ALA A 39 13.89 -8.80 10.08
N SER A 40 12.62 -8.39 10.06
CA SER A 40 11.72 -8.45 11.22
C SER A 40 11.50 -9.90 11.68
N SER A 41 11.34 -10.84 10.75
CA SER A 41 11.14 -12.27 11.05
C SER A 41 12.27 -12.91 11.88
N LYS A 42 13.53 -12.52 11.63
CA LYS A 42 14.69 -13.06 12.37
C LYS A 42 14.94 -12.38 13.72
N ARG A 43 14.40 -11.19 13.96
CA ARG A 43 14.67 -10.39 15.17
C ARG A 43 13.61 -10.51 16.28
N LEU A 44 12.64 -11.40 16.09
CA LEU A 44 11.47 -11.61 16.96
C LEU A 44 11.75 -12.42 18.24
N ARG A 45 13.01 -12.72 18.57
CA ARG A 45 13.33 -13.56 19.74
C ARG A 45 13.65 -12.77 21.01
N ASN A 46 13.82 -11.43 20.97
CA ASN A 46 14.41 -10.75 22.14
C ASN A 46 14.12 -9.25 22.38
N ALA A 47 13.15 -8.60 21.73
CA ALA A 47 12.89 -7.18 22.01
C ALA A 47 11.39 -6.89 22.19
N GLN A 48 11.05 -6.27 23.33
CA GLN A 48 9.71 -5.74 23.64
C GLN A 48 9.16 -4.94 22.45
N GLU A 49 8.11 -5.47 21.83
CA GLU A 49 7.37 -4.76 20.79
C GLU A 49 6.68 -3.55 21.42
N ARG A 50 6.93 -2.35 20.87
CA ARG A 50 6.23 -1.14 21.30
C ARG A 50 4.83 -1.18 20.70
N SER A 51 3.83 -1.46 21.52
CA SER A 51 2.41 -1.41 21.13
C SER A 51 1.84 0.01 21.13
N GLN A 52 2.50 0.96 21.81
CA GLN A 52 2.00 2.33 21.94
C GLN A 52 2.63 3.28 20.92
N LEU A 53 1.77 4.00 20.20
CA LEU A 53 2.14 5.06 19.27
C LEU A 53 2.59 6.31 20.04
N THR A 54 3.76 6.83 19.72
CA THR A 54 4.19 8.14 20.21
C THR A 54 3.43 9.24 19.46
N VAL A 55 3.19 10.40 20.07
CA VAL A 55 2.52 11.54 19.39
C VAL A 55 3.23 11.95 18.10
N ALA A 56 4.56 11.83 18.05
CA ALA A 56 5.36 12.06 16.85
C ALA A 56 5.09 11.03 15.73
N ASP A 57 4.78 9.78 16.09
CA ASP A 57 4.48 8.71 15.13
C ASP A 57 3.12 8.97 14.47
N LYS A 58 2.15 9.50 15.22
CA LYS A 58 0.83 9.89 14.71
C LYS A 58 0.92 11.01 13.67
N ASN A 59 1.74 12.02 13.91
CA ASN A 59 1.94 13.12 12.95
C ASN A 59 2.61 12.63 11.67
N TRP A 60 3.64 11.78 11.79
CA TRP A 60 4.27 11.17 10.62
C TRP A 60 3.33 10.25 9.86
N LEU A 61 2.49 9.47 10.56
CA LEU A 61 1.48 8.64 9.92
C LEU A 61 0.51 9.48 9.09
N ALA A 62 0.07 10.63 9.61
CA ALA A 62 -0.82 11.52 8.89
C ALA A 62 -0.17 12.08 7.62
N VAL A 63 1.09 12.51 7.69
CA VAL A 63 1.83 13.02 6.53
C VAL A 63 2.03 11.92 5.48
N ILE A 64 2.47 10.74 5.90
CA ILE A 64 2.66 9.59 5.00
C ILE A 64 1.32 9.16 4.40
N SER A 65 0.23 9.23 5.17
CA SER A 65 -1.11 8.88 4.68
C SER A 65 -1.66 9.92 3.70
N PHE A 66 -1.27 11.18 3.83
CA PHE A 66 -1.68 12.21 2.89
C PHE A 66 -0.89 12.09 1.58
N VAL A 67 0.45 12.06 1.67
CA VAL A 67 1.33 11.96 0.50
C VAL A 67 1.14 10.62 -0.20
N GLY A 68 1.03 9.54 0.56
CA GLY A 68 0.79 8.20 0.04
C GLY A 68 -0.54 8.10 -0.70
N GLY A 69 -1.58 8.83 -0.29
CA GLY A 69 -2.87 8.85 -1.00
C GLY A 69 -2.77 9.51 -2.37
N ILE A 70 -2.02 10.61 -2.46
CA ILE A 70 -1.68 11.27 -3.74
C ILE A 70 -0.92 10.30 -4.63
N ILE A 71 0.12 9.66 -4.09
CA ILE A 71 0.91 8.64 -4.79
C ILE A 71 0.00 7.50 -5.29
N THR A 72 -0.88 6.94 -4.45
CA THR A 72 -1.80 5.86 -4.84
C THR A 72 -2.69 6.25 -6.03
N ALA A 73 -3.12 7.50 -6.10
CA ALA A 73 -3.92 7.98 -7.22
C ALA A 73 -3.15 8.01 -8.56
N TYR A 74 -1.83 8.22 -8.52
CA TYR A 74 -0.98 8.30 -9.72
C TYR A 74 -0.32 6.97 -10.09
N LEU A 75 0.12 6.21 -9.10
CA LEU A 75 0.97 5.04 -9.24
C LEU A 75 0.23 3.71 -9.15
N SER A 76 -1.04 3.73 -8.71
CA SER A 76 -1.78 2.52 -8.34
C SER A 76 -1.10 1.66 -7.27
N VAL A 77 -0.09 2.19 -6.57
CA VAL A 77 0.57 1.57 -5.42
C VAL A 77 -0.20 1.95 -4.16
N GLY A 78 -0.72 0.95 -3.44
CA GLY A 78 -1.57 1.18 -2.29
C GLY A 78 -0.82 1.87 -1.14
N ILE A 79 -1.42 2.91 -0.57
CA ILE A 79 -0.89 3.62 0.60
C ILE A 79 -0.58 2.70 1.79
N GLY A 80 -1.33 1.61 1.91
CA GLY A 80 -1.11 0.58 2.92
C GLY A 80 0.29 -0.01 2.86
N GLU A 81 0.89 -0.12 1.68
CA GLU A 81 2.25 -0.62 1.56
C GLU A 81 3.25 0.36 2.20
N LEU A 82 3.11 1.66 1.91
CA LEU A 82 3.95 2.71 2.50
C LEU A 82 3.82 2.77 4.01
N VAL A 83 2.58 2.69 4.51
CA VAL A 83 2.28 2.69 5.94
C VAL A 83 2.82 1.41 6.62
N ALA A 84 2.69 0.25 5.98
CA ALA A 84 3.21 -1.01 6.49
C ALA A 84 4.74 -0.98 6.56
N VAL A 85 5.43 -0.52 5.50
CA VAL A 85 6.90 -0.34 5.51
C VAL A 85 7.31 0.55 6.69
N TYR A 86 6.68 1.72 6.82
CA TYR A 86 7.02 2.68 7.86
C TYR A 86 6.91 2.09 9.26
N LEU A 87 5.78 1.44 9.56
CA LEU A 87 5.52 0.84 10.88
C LEU A 87 6.45 -0.35 11.17
N ILE A 88 6.74 -1.19 10.18
CA ILE A 88 7.63 -2.34 10.35
C ILE A 88 9.08 -1.87 10.58
N VAL A 89 9.56 -0.88 9.82
CA VAL A 89 10.91 -0.30 10.01
C VAL A 89 11.05 0.32 11.40
N ARG A 90 9.97 0.90 11.93
CA ARG A 90 9.94 1.52 13.26
C ARG A 90 9.75 0.53 14.42
N ARG A 91 9.77 -0.78 14.13
CA ARG A 91 9.69 -1.89 15.10
C ARG A 91 8.33 -2.01 15.81
N PHE A 92 7.24 -1.61 15.17
CA PHE A 92 5.90 -1.99 15.62
C PHE A 92 5.62 -3.47 15.31
N ASP A 93 4.67 -4.08 16.04
CA ASP A 93 4.17 -5.43 15.73
C ASP A 93 3.72 -5.47 14.26
N VAL A 94 4.22 -6.45 13.51
CA VAL A 94 3.92 -6.64 12.09
C VAL A 94 2.42 -6.83 11.86
N THR A 95 1.73 -7.50 12.77
CA THR A 95 0.28 -7.70 12.72
C THR A 95 -0.46 -6.38 12.82
N LEU A 96 -0.05 -5.53 13.77
CA LEU A 96 -0.60 -4.19 13.96
C LEU A 96 -0.29 -3.31 12.74
N ALA A 97 0.93 -3.36 12.21
CA ALA A 97 1.35 -2.59 11.05
C ALA A 97 0.49 -2.91 9.82
N ILE A 98 0.26 -4.19 9.54
CA ILE A 98 -0.58 -4.63 8.42
C ILE A 98 -2.05 -4.23 8.66
N ALA A 99 -2.58 -4.44 9.86
CA ALA A 99 -3.95 -4.07 10.18
C ALA A 99 -4.19 -2.55 10.00
N ALA A 100 -3.28 -1.72 10.53
CA ALA A 100 -3.35 -0.27 10.39
C ALA A 100 -3.25 0.16 8.92
N ALA A 101 -2.31 -0.41 8.17
CA ALA A 101 -2.14 -0.16 6.74
C ALA A 101 -3.41 -0.43 5.94
N VAL A 102 -4.09 -1.55 6.19
CA VAL A 102 -5.33 -1.93 5.49
C VAL A 102 -6.47 -0.96 5.84
N ILE A 103 -6.64 -0.61 7.11
CA ILE A 103 -7.70 0.32 7.55
C ILE A 103 -7.49 1.71 6.93
N ILE A 104 -6.26 2.24 7.01
CA ILE A 104 -5.93 3.55 6.44
C ILE A 104 -6.14 3.55 4.91
N SER A 105 -5.81 2.45 4.23
CA SER A 105 -6.06 2.30 2.79
C SER A 105 -7.54 2.34 2.47
N ALA A 106 -8.37 1.60 3.22
CA ALA A 106 -9.81 1.55 3.00
C ALA A 106 -10.45 2.94 3.16
N VAL A 107 -10.09 3.66 4.23
CA VAL A 107 -10.58 5.03 4.48
C VAL A 107 -10.16 5.98 3.35
N THR A 108 -8.91 5.89 2.89
CA THR A 108 -8.39 6.73 1.80
C THR A 108 -9.16 6.47 0.50
N VAL A 109 -9.44 5.20 0.18
CA VAL A 109 -10.21 4.82 -1.01
C VAL A 109 -11.65 5.31 -0.93
N TRP A 110 -12.31 5.22 0.24
CA TRP A 110 -13.66 5.76 0.40
C TRP A 110 -13.73 7.26 0.14
N GLY A 111 -12.74 8.02 0.62
CA GLY A 111 -12.61 9.45 0.30
C GLY A 111 -12.47 9.71 -1.20
N ALA A 112 -11.60 8.94 -1.88
CA ALA A 112 -11.39 9.06 -3.32
C ALA A 112 -12.65 8.69 -4.14
N VAL A 113 -13.37 7.63 -3.76
CA VAL A 113 -14.63 7.23 -4.40
C VAL A 113 -15.71 8.29 -4.20
N GLY A 114 -15.83 8.88 -3.00
CA GLY A 114 -16.77 9.97 -2.75
C GLY A 114 -16.55 11.17 -3.68
N TYR A 115 -15.30 11.61 -3.81
CA TYR A 115 -14.93 12.68 -4.75
C TYR A 115 -15.20 12.26 -6.21
N GLY A 116 -14.81 11.04 -6.59
CA GLY A 116 -15.00 10.50 -7.94
C GLY A 116 -16.47 10.35 -8.34
N ALA A 117 -17.35 10.03 -7.39
CA ALA A 117 -18.77 9.81 -7.62
C ALA A 117 -19.55 11.13 -7.72
N TRP A 118 -19.30 12.09 -6.82
CA TRP A 118 -20.10 13.32 -6.74
C TRP A 118 -19.55 14.50 -7.54
N VAL A 119 -18.23 14.60 -7.74
CA VAL A 119 -17.62 15.78 -8.38
C VAL A 119 -17.30 15.50 -9.85
N THR A 120 -16.63 14.38 -10.15
CA THR A 120 -16.09 14.14 -11.49
C THR A 120 -16.96 13.22 -12.34
N GLY A 121 -17.93 12.50 -11.75
CA GLY A 121 -18.75 11.52 -12.46
C GLY A 121 -17.94 10.38 -13.09
N ALA A 122 -16.70 10.17 -12.63
CA ALA A 122 -15.74 9.23 -13.21
C ALA A 122 -16.02 7.76 -12.86
N VAL A 123 -16.99 7.51 -11.97
CA VAL A 123 -17.25 6.19 -11.40
C VAL A 123 -18.18 5.39 -12.31
N ASN A 124 -17.67 4.30 -12.85
CA ASN A 124 -18.50 3.32 -13.55
C ASN A 124 -19.13 2.36 -12.54
N TRP A 125 -20.43 2.53 -12.29
CA TRP A 125 -21.18 1.75 -11.30
C TRP A 125 -21.27 0.26 -11.65
N TYR A 126 -21.25 -0.13 -12.92
CA TYR A 126 -21.23 -1.55 -13.31
C TYR A 126 -19.93 -2.23 -12.87
N VAL A 127 -18.79 -1.53 -13.05
CA VAL A 127 -17.49 -2.01 -12.58
C VAL A 127 -17.45 -2.07 -11.06
N VAL A 128 -17.98 -1.05 -10.37
CA VAL A 128 -18.02 -1.02 -8.90
C VAL A 128 -18.87 -2.15 -8.34
N LEU A 129 -20.05 -2.41 -8.90
CA LEU A 129 -20.92 -3.50 -8.44
C LEU A 129 -20.29 -4.87 -8.66
N PHE A 130 -19.70 -5.10 -9.84
CA PHE A 130 -19.04 -6.35 -10.17
C PHE A 130 -17.77 -6.58 -9.32
N ALA A 131 -16.83 -5.63 -9.35
CA ALA A 131 -15.58 -5.72 -8.61
C ALA A 131 -15.81 -5.68 -7.09
N GLY A 132 -16.78 -4.89 -6.62
CA GLY A 132 -17.15 -4.80 -5.21
C GLY A 132 -17.71 -6.11 -4.68
N ALA A 133 -18.61 -6.77 -5.42
CA ALA A 133 -19.09 -8.10 -5.05
C ALA A 133 -17.95 -9.13 -4.98
N GLY A 134 -17.06 -9.13 -5.99
CA GLY A 134 -15.86 -9.96 -5.99
C GLY A 134 -14.95 -9.71 -4.79
N ALA A 135 -14.74 -8.44 -4.43
CA ALA A 135 -13.92 -8.04 -3.29
C ALA A 135 -14.51 -8.51 -1.94
N VAL A 136 -15.84 -8.43 -1.76
CA VAL A 136 -16.51 -8.92 -0.54
C VAL A 136 -16.36 -10.43 -0.41
N ILE A 137 -16.58 -11.18 -1.50
CA ILE A 137 -16.45 -12.64 -1.50
C ILE A 137 -14.99 -13.04 -1.25
N GLY A 138 -14.05 -12.42 -1.98
CA GLY A 138 -12.63 -12.65 -1.85
C GLY A 138 -12.11 -12.33 -0.44
N GLY A 139 -12.54 -11.21 0.14
CA GLY A 139 -12.19 -10.83 1.51
C GLY A 139 -12.68 -11.82 2.55
N ARG A 140 -13.89 -12.37 2.36
CA ARG A 140 -14.43 -13.42 3.24
C ARG A 140 -13.67 -14.75 3.08
N LEU A 141 -13.35 -15.13 1.86
CA LEU A 141 -12.57 -16.34 1.56
C LEU A 141 -11.13 -16.23 2.07
N ALA A 142 -10.51 -15.05 2.01
CA ALA A 142 -9.14 -14.82 2.46
C ALA A 142 -8.93 -15.24 3.92
N ARG A 143 -9.92 -15.02 4.78
CA ARG A 143 -9.88 -15.50 6.18
C ARG A 143 -9.74 -17.02 6.27
N TYR A 144 -10.43 -17.77 5.42
CA TYR A 144 -10.33 -19.23 5.43
C TYR A 144 -8.98 -19.68 4.87
N VAL A 145 -8.55 -19.06 3.77
CA VAL A 145 -7.24 -19.36 3.15
C VAL A 145 -6.09 -19.12 4.13
N VAL A 146 -6.10 -17.99 4.86
CA VAL A 146 -5.00 -17.67 5.78
C VAL A 146 -4.91 -18.64 6.97
N LEU A 147 -6.03 -19.26 7.36
CA LEU A 147 -6.07 -20.26 8.43
C LEU A 147 -5.46 -21.61 8.03
N PHE A 148 -5.33 -21.89 6.73
CA PHE A 148 -4.64 -23.10 6.25
C PHE A 148 -3.11 -23.01 6.35
N PHE A 149 -2.56 -21.81 6.51
CA PHE A 149 -1.11 -21.58 6.56
C PHE A 149 -0.65 -21.21 7.96
N SER A 150 0.53 -21.69 8.36
CA SER A 150 1.14 -21.23 9.61
C SER A 150 1.50 -19.73 9.50
N PRO A 151 1.45 -18.95 10.60
CA PRO A 151 1.79 -17.52 10.58
C PRO A 151 3.18 -17.22 10.01
N ARG A 152 4.14 -18.15 10.13
CA ARG A 152 5.47 -18.04 9.53
C ARG A 152 5.43 -18.19 8.00
N GLN A 153 4.65 -19.13 7.48
CA GLN A 153 4.49 -19.34 6.04
C GLN A 153 3.83 -18.15 5.36
N VAL A 154 2.80 -17.57 5.98
CA VAL A 154 2.12 -16.37 5.45
C VAL A 154 3.08 -15.19 5.35
N LYS A 155 3.84 -14.91 6.42
CA LYS A 155 4.84 -13.83 6.42
C LYS A 155 5.91 -14.03 5.34
N LEU A 156 6.41 -15.27 5.19
CA LEU A 156 7.43 -15.58 4.20
C LEU A 156 6.88 -15.49 2.77
N PHE A 157 5.66 -15.98 2.53
CA PHE A 157 4.99 -15.90 1.24
C PHE A 157 4.79 -14.45 0.81
N PHE A 158 4.24 -13.59 1.69
CA PHE A 158 4.08 -12.17 1.39
C PHE A 158 5.41 -11.47 1.12
N ALA A 159 6.44 -11.73 1.92
CA ALA A 159 7.76 -11.15 1.69
C ALA A 159 8.36 -11.57 0.34
N LEU A 160 8.28 -12.87 0.01
CA LEU A 160 8.80 -13.41 -1.24
C LEU A 160 8.02 -12.90 -2.45
N TRP A 161 6.70 -12.82 -2.33
CA TRP A 161 5.82 -12.31 -3.39
C TRP A 161 6.08 -10.84 -3.70
N VAL A 162 6.16 -10.00 -2.66
CA VAL A 162 6.50 -8.58 -2.81
C VAL A 162 7.90 -8.40 -3.39
N LEU A 163 8.88 -9.22 -2.94
CA LEU A 163 10.24 -9.20 -3.51
C LEU A 163 10.23 -9.52 -5.00
N LEU A 164 9.46 -10.53 -5.40
CA LEU A 164 9.35 -10.97 -6.79
C LEU A 164 8.70 -9.89 -7.66
N LEU A 165 7.60 -9.29 -7.20
CA LEU A 165 6.97 -8.13 -7.86
C LEU A 165 7.95 -6.96 -7.99
N GLY A 166 8.78 -6.74 -6.97
CA GLY A 166 9.80 -5.70 -6.99
C GLY A 166 10.86 -5.95 -8.07
N ILE A 167 11.40 -7.17 -8.16
CA ILE A 167 12.39 -7.54 -9.18
C ILE A 167 11.79 -7.44 -10.59
N LEU A 168 10.59 -7.98 -10.79
CA LEU A 168 9.91 -7.95 -12.09
C LEU A 168 9.57 -6.54 -12.57
N SER A 169 9.46 -5.57 -11.67
CA SER A 169 9.22 -4.19 -12.07
C SER A 169 10.48 -3.44 -12.49
N ILE A 170 11.68 -3.95 -12.17
CA ILE A 170 12.96 -3.33 -12.52
C ILE A 170 13.50 -3.90 -13.85
N VAL A 171 13.19 -5.17 -14.12
CA VAL A 171 13.57 -5.90 -15.34
C VAL A 171 12.60 -5.60 -16.47
#